data_AF-A0A8B8MWX0-F1
#
_entry.id   AF-A0A8B8MWX0-F1
#
_cell.length_a   1.000
_cell.length_b   1.000
_cell.length_c   1.000
_cell.angle_alpha   90.00
_cell.angle_beta   90.00
_cell.angle_gamma   90.00
#
_symmetry.space_group_name_H-M   'P 1'
#
loop_
_entity.id
_entity.type
_entity.pdbx_description
1 polymer ?
#
loop_
_entity_poly.entity_id
_entity_poly.type
_entity_poly.pdbx_seq_one_letter_code
_entity_poly.pdbx_strand_id
1 'polypeptide(L)'
;MELSLPSHLACNPTSSAQLSKTIARVSPVNLSRSISRTRLFSTGRSRSSMEDSHARSPVASCSASLQNNGAPAPASPAITSGGRIGEVKRVTKETNVSVKVNLDGTGVADSSTGIPFLDHMLDQLASHGLFDVHVRATGDIHIDDHHTNEDVALAIGTALLQALGDRKGIHRFGDFSAPLDEALVHVALDLSGRPHLSFDLQIPTQRVGTYDTQLVEHFFQSLVNTSGMTLHVRQLAGKNSHHIIEATFKAFARALRQATEYDLRRQGTIPSSKGVLSRT
;
A
#
# COMPACT_ATOMS: atom_id res chain seq x y z
N MET A 1 34.13 -20.75 -58.43
CA MET A 1 35.13 -21.78 -58.78
C MET A 1 35.54 -22.46 -57.49
N GLU A 2 35.45 -23.78 -57.41
CA GLU A 2 35.83 -24.56 -56.22
C GLU A 2 37.30 -24.98 -56.27
N LEU A 3 37.95 -24.97 -55.11
CA LEU A 3 39.05 -25.85 -54.67
C LEU A 3 39.06 -25.78 -53.12
N SER A 4 39.29 -26.83 -52.33
CA SER A 4 39.35 -28.27 -52.58
C SER A 4 39.26 -29.06 -51.25
N LEU A 5 38.79 -30.32 -51.30
CA LEU A 5 38.69 -31.29 -50.19
C LEU A 5 39.94 -32.22 -50.13
N PRO A 6 40.05 -33.22 -49.22
CA PRO A 6 39.72 -33.31 -47.79
C PRO A 6 40.88 -33.92 -46.94
N SER A 7 40.68 -34.19 -45.63
CA SER A 7 41.48 -35.18 -44.86
C SER A 7 40.79 -35.72 -43.59
N HIS A 8 41.23 -36.89 -43.14
CA HIS A 8 40.73 -37.72 -42.02
C HIS A 8 41.93 -38.09 -41.09
N LEU A 9 41.86 -38.60 -39.85
CA LEU A 9 40.86 -39.10 -38.86
C LEU A 9 41.63 -39.07 -37.47
N ALA A 10 41.18 -39.38 -36.24
CA ALA A 10 39.98 -39.97 -35.61
C ALA A 10 39.90 -39.61 -34.08
N CYS A 11 38.94 -40.22 -33.37
CA CYS A 11 38.97 -40.62 -31.95
C CYS A 11 39.02 -39.58 -30.79
N ASN A 12 37.87 -39.45 -30.13
CA ASN A 12 37.65 -39.25 -28.68
C ASN A 12 38.13 -40.50 -27.85
N PRO A 13 38.10 -40.58 -26.48
CA PRO A 13 37.11 -39.98 -25.55
C PRO A 13 37.56 -39.61 -24.10
N THR A 14 36.54 -39.25 -23.27
CA THR A 14 36.54 -39.07 -21.79
C THR A 14 37.19 -37.80 -21.23
N SER A 15 36.79 -37.24 -20.08
CA SER A 15 35.90 -37.77 -19.02
C SER A 15 34.84 -36.77 -18.53
N SER A 16 33.79 -37.27 -17.86
CA SER A 16 32.70 -36.50 -17.25
C SER A 16 32.93 -36.24 -15.75
N ALA A 17 32.46 -35.10 -15.25
CA ALA A 17 32.43 -34.80 -13.81
C ALA A 17 31.03 -34.30 -13.41
N GLN A 18 30.37 -35.03 -12.50
CA GLN A 18 29.05 -34.68 -11.96
C GLN A 18 29.19 -33.84 -10.68
N LEU A 19 28.53 -32.69 -10.58
CA LEU A 19 28.32 -32.03 -9.28
C LEU A 19 27.04 -32.59 -8.63
N SER A 20 27.21 -33.29 -7.52
CA SER A 20 26.09 -33.76 -6.69
C SER A 20 25.55 -32.64 -5.80
N LYS A 21 24.22 -32.52 -5.71
CA LYS A 21 23.54 -31.58 -4.80
C LYS A 21 23.32 -32.23 -3.43
N THR A 22 24.01 -31.74 -2.40
CA THR A 22 23.77 -32.16 -1.02
C THR A 22 22.54 -31.46 -0.44
N ILE A 23 21.48 -32.21 -0.15
CA ILE A 23 20.26 -31.69 0.51
C ILE A 23 20.40 -31.88 2.02
N ALA A 24 20.51 -30.79 2.76
CA ALA A 24 20.48 -30.81 4.23
C ALA A 24 19.03 -30.96 4.74
N ARG A 25 18.77 -31.98 5.56
CA ARG A 25 17.42 -32.36 6.01
C ARG A 25 17.18 -31.91 7.45
N VAL A 26 16.53 -30.76 7.65
CA VAL A 26 16.15 -30.26 8.97
C VAL A 26 14.91 -31.01 9.48
N SER A 27 14.91 -31.41 10.76
CA SER A 27 13.78 -32.07 11.42
C SER A 27 13.03 -31.08 12.33
N PRO A 28 11.69 -31.05 12.34
CA PRO A 28 10.93 -30.16 13.20
C PRO A 28 10.93 -30.65 14.67
N VAL A 29 11.09 -29.73 15.62
CA VAL A 29 10.96 -30.01 17.05
C VAL A 29 9.50 -29.82 17.48
N ASN A 30 8.87 -30.89 17.97
CA ASN A 30 7.53 -30.82 18.54
C ASN A 30 7.54 -30.10 19.90
N LEU A 31 6.96 -28.91 19.98
CA LEU A 31 6.49 -28.35 21.26
C LEU A 31 5.02 -28.72 21.46
N SER A 32 4.74 -29.53 22.49
CA SER A 32 3.38 -29.75 23.00
C SER A 32 3.34 -29.49 24.51
N ARG A 33 2.58 -28.47 24.91
CA ARG A 33 2.19 -28.05 26.27
C ARG A 33 1.33 -26.79 26.12
N SER A 34 0.34 -26.50 26.94
CA SER A 34 -0.53 -27.33 27.77
C SER A 34 -1.74 -26.45 28.13
N ILE A 35 -2.95 -27.00 28.21
CA ILE A 35 -4.15 -26.19 28.47
C ILE A 35 -4.27 -25.87 29.96
N SER A 36 -4.48 -24.59 30.29
CA SER A 36 -5.07 -24.17 31.57
C SER A 36 -6.33 -23.35 31.31
N ARG A 37 -7.50 -23.96 31.54
CA ARG A 37 -8.80 -23.26 31.57
C ARG A 37 -9.13 -22.88 33.01
N THR A 38 -9.19 -21.59 33.32
CA THR A 38 -9.83 -21.11 34.56
C THR A 38 -11.31 -20.88 34.27
N ARG A 39 -12.21 -21.44 35.09
CA ARG A 39 -13.67 -21.30 34.94
C ARG A 39 -14.20 -20.13 35.78
N LEU A 40 -15.23 -19.47 35.22
CA LEU A 40 -16.46 -18.99 35.86
C LEU A 40 -16.40 -18.55 37.34
N PHE A 41 -16.78 -17.30 37.57
CA PHE A 41 -17.73 -16.98 38.65
C PHE A 41 -19.04 -16.47 38.06
N SER A 42 -20.11 -16.53 38.86
CA SER A 42 -21.50 -16.34 38.44
C SER A 42 -22.33 -15.71 39.56
N THR A 43 -23.54 -15.25 39.23
CA THR A 43 -24.52 -14.56 40.09
C THR A 43 -24.15 -13.13 40.51
N GLY A 44 -25.08 -12.16 40.55
CA GLY A 44 -26.50 -12.25 40.18
C GLY A 44 -27.28 -10.92 40.21
N ARG A 45 -28.62 -11.07 40.18
CA ARG A 45 -29.75 -10.12 40.41
C ARG A 45 -29.46 -8.84 41.24
N SER A 46 -30.19 -7.71 41.11
CA SER A 46 -31.53 -7.47 40.51
C SER A 46 -31.89 -5.97 40.28
N ARG A 47 -33.06 -5.73 39.65
CA ARG A 47 -34.08 -4.64 39.83
C ARG A 47 -33.89 -3.65 41.02
N SER A 48 -34.36 -2.39 41.01
CA SER A 48 -35.49 -1.76 40.23
C SER A 48 -35.48 -0.21 40.20
N SER A 49 -36.21 0.30 39.18
CA SER A 49 -36.94 1.58 38.95
C SER A 49 -37.25 2.64 40.04
N MET A 50 -37.77 3.79 39.56
CA MET A 50 -38.32 5.01 40.21
C MET A 50 -37.26 6.09 40.51
N GLU A 51 -37.35 7.34 40.02
CA GLU A 51 -38.37 8.40 40.22
C GLU A 51 -38.29 8.98 41.67
N ASP A 52 -38.32 10.28 41.96
CA ASP A 52 -38.82 11.45 41.20
C ASP A 52 -38.24 12.82 41.70
N SER A 53 -38.56 13.91 40.99
CA SER A 53 -38.87 15.26 41.51
C SER A 53 -37.75 16.28 41.86
N HIS A 54 -38.17 17.56 41.93
CA HIS A 54 -37.32 18.76 42.01
C HIS A 54 -36.99 19.23 43.44
N ALA A 55 -35.87 19.95 43.59
CA ALA A 55 -35.84 21.21 44.35
C ALA A 55 -34.72 22.15 43.84
N ARG A 56 -35.01 23.46 43.76
CA ARG A 56 -33.99 24.52 43.62
C ARG A 56 -33.85 25.26 44.96
N SER A 57 -32.65 25.69 45.30
CA SER A 57 -32.41 26.84 46.18
C SER A 57 -31.04 27.47 45.87
N PRO A 58 -30.89 28.80 45.91
CA PRO A 58 -29.67 29.49 45.49
C PRO A 58 -28.67 29.69 46.64
N VAL A 59 -27.38 29.70 46.35
CA VAL A 59 -26.34 30.15 47.30
C VAL A 59 -25.29 31.03 46.59
N ALA A 60 -24.79 32.01 47.33
CA ALA A 60 -23.89 33.10 46.99
C ALA A 60 -22.85 32.90 45.87
N SER A 61 -22.64 33.97 45.10
CA SER A 61 -21.45 34.18 44.27
C SER A 61 -20.20 34.44 45.11
N CYS A 62 -19.09 33.77 44.80
CA CYS A 62 -17.75 34.17 45.25
C CYS A 62 -16.84 34.38 44.04
N SER A 63 -16.39 35.62 43.85
CA SER A 63 -15.51 36.01 42.75
C SER A 63 -14.07 35.54 43.00
N ALA A 64 -13.59 34.56 42.23
CA ALA A 64 -12.22 34.08 42.28
C ALA A 64 -11.53 34.24 40.91
N SER A 65 -10.67 35.25 40.79
CA SER A 65 -9.91 35.55 39.58
C SER A 65 -8.74 34.58 39.40
N LEU A 66 -8.95 33.47 38.69
CA LEU A 66 -7.87 32.56 38.30
C LEU A 66 -7.04 33.16 37.16
N GLN A 67 -5.85 33.66 37.48
CA GLN A 67 -4.84 34.08 36.50
C GLN A 67 -4.28 32.85 35.78
N ASN A 68 -4.77 32.57 34.58
CA ASN A 68 -4.40 31.38 33.81
C ASN A 68 -3.04 31.54 33.09
N ASN A 69 -1.94 31.50 33.84
CA ASN A 69 -0.58 31.47 33.31
C ASN A 69 -0.21 30.08 32.73
N GLY A 70 -1.09 29.52 31.89
CA GLY A 70 -0.80 28.31 31.12
C GLY A 70 0.20 28.63 30.01
N ALA A 71 1.30 27.87 29.96
CA ALA A 71 2.21 27.91 28.80
C ALA A 71 1.45 27.52 27.53
N PRO A 72 1.74 28.13 26.36
CA PRO A 72 1.04 27.81 25.12
C PRO A 72 1.25 26.33 24.78
N ALA A 73 0.15 25.61 24.54
CA ALA A 73 0.21 24.26 24.02
C ALA A 73 0.99 24.27 22.69
N PRO A 74 1.84 23.26 22.40
CA PRO A 74 2.59 23.22 21.15
C PRO A 74 1.60 23.21 19.99
N ALA A 75 1.70 24.22 19.12
CA ALA A 75 0.77 24.38 18.01
C ALA A 75 0.79 23.12 17.13
N SER A 76 -0.38 22.51 16.91
CA SER A 76 -0.53 21.50 15.87
C SER A 76 -0.10 22.11 14.53
N PRO A 77 0.59 21.35 13.65
CA PRO A 77 1.01 21.87 12.35
C PRO A 77 -0.22 22.36 11.60
N ALA A 78 -0.16 23.59 11.08
CA ALA A 78 -1.29 24.20 10.41
C ALA A 78 -1.69 23.36 9.20
N ILE A 79 -2.91 22.84 9.20
CA ILE A 79 -3.50 22.19 8.03
C ILE A 79 -3.60 23.26 6.94
N THR A 80 -2.76 23.13 5.92
CA THR A 80 -2.80 24.03 4.76
C THR A 80 -4.12 23.84 4.03
N SER A 81 -4.83 24.94 3.77
CA SER A 81 -6.20 24.94 3.23
C SER A 81 -6.29 24.60 1.73
N GLY A 82 -5.47 23.65 1.27
CA GLY A 82 -5.38 23.17 -0.11
C GLY A 82 -4.90 21.72 -0.25
N GLY A 83 -4.51 21.05 0.85
CA GLY A 83 -4.07 19.65 0.85
C GLY A 83 -2.72 19.39 0.15
N ARG A 84 -2.17 18.19 0.34
CA ARG A 84 -1.03 17.68 -0.43
C ARG A 84 -1.51 17.02 -1.72
N ILE A 85 -1.53 17.81 -2.80
CA ILE A 85 -2.03 17.39 -4.11
C ILE A 85 -0.88 17.23 -5.11
N GLY A 86 -0.95 16.18 -5.92
CA GLY A 86 -0.12 15.99 -7.12
C GLY A 86 -1.00 15.85 -8.36
N GLU A 87 -0.58 16.45 -9.47
CA GLU A 87 -1.30 16.48 -10.75
C GLU A 87 -0.34 16.19 -11.91
N VAL A 88 -0.68 15.17 -12.71
CA VAL A 88 0.17 14.64 -13.77
C VAL A 88 -0.66 14.41 -15.02
N LYS A 89 -0.19 14.95 -16.15
CA LYS A 89 -0.67 14.59 -17.48
C LYS A 89 0.49 14.01 -18.30
N ARG A 90 0.28 12.84 -18.87
CA ARG A 90 1.27 12.08 -19.66
C ARG A 90 0.62 11.65 -20.98
N VAL A 91 1.33 11.82 -22.09
CA VAL A 91 0.83 11.49 -23.44
C VAL A 91 1.94 10.85 -24.24
N THR A 92 1.66 9.71 -24.88
CA THR A 92 2.56 9.02 -25.83
C THR A 92 1.81 8.77 -27.15
N LYS A 93 2.15 7.70 -27.87
CA LYS A 93 1.38 7.24 -29.03
C LYS A 93 0.38 6.15 -28.65
N GLU A 94 0.70 5.39 -27.60
CA GLU A 94 -0.13 4.34 -27.01
C GLU A 94 -1.23 4.94 -26.12
N THR A 95 -0.90 5.91 -25.26
CA THR A 95 -1.83 6.42 -24.23
C THR A 95 -1.89 7.95 -24.08
N ASN A 96 -2.98 8.41 -23.46
CA ASN A 96 -3.17 9.76 -22.94
C ASN A 96 -3.80 9.63 -21.56
N VAL A 97 -3.05 10.02 -20.52
CA VAL A 97 -3.36 9.78 -19.11
C VAL A 97 -3.33 11.09 -18.34
N SER A 98 -4.33 11.31 -17.50
CA SER A 98 -4.44 12.44 -16.57
C SER A 98 -4.78 11.91 -15.18
N VAL A 99 -3.97 12.27 -14.19
CA VAL A 99 -4.12 11.83 -12.79
C VAL A 99 -4.05 13.03 -11.86
N LYS A 100 -4.93 13.05 -10.85
CA LYS A 100 -4.86 13.93 -9.69
C LYS A 100 -5.04 13.10 -8.42
N VAL A 101 -4.13 13.25 -7.46
CA VAL A 101 -4.19 12.58 -6.15
C VAL A 101 -4.06 13.62 -5.04
N ASN A 102 -5.00 13.62 -4.09
CA ASN A 102 -4.89 14.32 -2.81
C ASN A 102 -4.53 13.32 -1.70
N LEU A 103 -3.41 13.53 -1.01
CA LEU A 103 -3.01 12.70 0.13
C LEU A 103 -3.76 13.04 1.42
N ASP A 104 -4.31 14.25 1.52
CA ASP A 104 -5.08 14.76 2.66
C ASP A 104 -6.57 14.84 2.28
N GLY A 105 -7.09 13.73 1.75
CA GLY A 105 -8.41 13.65 1.15
C GLY A 105 -9.52 13.13 2.06
N THR A 106 -10.62 12.78 1.42
CA THR A 106 -11.82 12.21 2.06
C THR A 106 -12.18 10.82 1.52
N GLY A 107 -11.46 10.33 0.49
CA GLY A 107 -11.72 9.06 -0.16
C GLY A 107 -12.58 9.16 -1.43
N VAL A 108 -12.61 10.33 -2.08
CA VAL A 108 -13.33 10.50 -3.35
C VAL A 108 -12.68 9.66 -4.44
N ALA A 109 -13.44 8.74 -5.03
CA ALA A 109 -13.03 7.93 -6.15
C ALA A 109 -13.67 8.44 -7.45
N ASP A 110 -12.85 8.70 -8.46
CA ASP A 110 -13.27 9.17 -9.77
C ASP A 110 -12.32 8.61 -10.85
N SER A 111 -12.32 7.29 -11.01
CA SER A 111 -11.45 6.57 -11.95
C SER A 111 -12.19 6.17 -13.22
N SER A 112 -11.57 6.42 -14.37
CA SER A 112 -12.04 5.98 -15.69
C SER A 112 -10.81 5.77 -16.59
N THR A 113 -10.23 4.57 -16.47
CA THR A 113 -9.04 4.14 -17.21
C THR A 113 -9.38 3.46 -18.54
N GLY A 114 -10.62 3.00 -18.69
CA GLY A 114 -11.04 2.09 -19.76
C GLY A 114 -10.86 0.61 -19.41
N ILE A 115 -10.27 0.29 -18.25
CA ILE A 115 -10.07 -1.06 -17.73
C ILE A 115 -10.94 -1.21 -16.46
N PRO A 116 -12.19 -1.73 -16.54
CA PRO A 116 -13.15 -1.63 -15.44
C PRO A 116 -12.73 -2.30 -14.13
N PHE A 117 -11.87 -3.33 -14.18
CA PHE A 117 -11.33 -3.94 -12.98
C PHE A 117 -10.24 -3.09 -12.32
N LEU A 118 -9.42 -2.38 -13.10
CA LEU A 118 -8.44 -1.43 -12.59
C LEU A 118 -9.13 -0.22 -11.95
N ASP A 119 -10.21 0.28 -12.56
CA ASP A 119 -11.04 1.34 -11.97
C ASP A 119 -11.55 0.94 -10.58
N HIS A 120 -12.15 -0.25 -10.45
CA HIS A 120 -12.58 -0.81 -9.14
C HIS A 120 -11.43 -0.99 -8.13
N MET A 121 -10.20 -1.29 -8.58
CA MET A 121 -9.02 -1.35 -7.71
C MET A 121 -8.57 0.05 -7.24
N LEU A 122 -8.66 1.06 -8.09
CA LEU A 122 -8.38 2.46 -7.74
C LEU A 122 -9.42 3.03 -6.76
N ASP A 123 -10.68 2.59 -6.86
CA ASP A 123 -11.72 2.92 -5.88
C ASP A 123 -11.38 2.37 -4.48
N GLN A 124 -10.73 1.20 -4.38
CA GLN A 124 -10.23 0.67 -3.09
C GLN A 124 -9.09 1.52 -2.54
N LEU A 125 -8.21 2.04 -3.41
CA LEU A 125 -7.12 2.94 -3.03
C LEU A 125 -7.66 4.24 -2.43
N ALA A 126 -8.66 4.85 -3.06
CA ALA A 126 -9.35 6.03 -2.54
C ALA A 126 -10.06 5.71 -1.21
N SER A 127 -10.99 4.75 -1.22
CA SER A 127 -11.90 4.44 -0.10
C SER A 127 -11.16 4.05 1.19
N HIS A 128 -10.10 3.24 1.09
CA HIS A 128 -9.37 2.76 2.26
C HIS A 128 -8.15 3.61 2.63
N GLY A 129 -7.59 4.35 1.68
CA GLY A 129 -6.55 5.34 1.92
C GLY A 129 -7.07 6.68 2.46
N LEU A 130 -8.35 6.99 2.22
CA LEU A 130 -8.93 8.36 2.25
C LEU A 130 -8.21 9.33 1.30
N PHE A 131 -7.68 8.82 0.19
CA PHE A 131 -7.14 9.65 -0.88
C PHE A 131 -8.26 10.09 -1.80
N ASP A 132 -8.23 11.33 -2.28
CA ASP A 132 -9.08 11.71 -3.41
C ASP A 132 -8.32 11.37 -4.69
N VAL A 133 -8.84 10.43 -5.47
CA VAL A 133 -8.17 9.82 -6.63
C VAL A 133 -9.01 10.06 -7.88
N HIS A 134 -8.54 10.95 -8.74
CA HIS A 134 -9.13 11.20 -10.06
C HIS A 134 -8.19 10.64 -11.14
N VAL A 135 -8.70 9.75 -11.98
CA VAL A 135 -7.95 9.16 -13.09
C VAL A 135 -8.79 9.22 -14.37
N ARG A 136 -8.17 9.68 -15.46
CA ARG A 136 -8.69 9.54 -16.82
C ARG A 136 -7.59 8.95 -17.68
N ALA A 137 -7.87 7.84 -18.36
CA ALA A 137 -6.99 7.33 -19.41
C ALA A 137 -7.77 6.99 -20.68
N THR A 138 -7.11 7.14 -21.80
CA THR A 138 -7.48 6.53 -23.07
C THR A 138 -6.22 5.92 -23.67
N GLY A 139 -6.29 4.67 -24.12
CA GLY A 139 -5.16 4.00 -24.74
C GLY A 139 -5.58 2.91 -25.73
N ASP A 140 -4.58 2.17 -26.21
CA ASP A 140 -4.66 1.15 -27.25
C ASP A 140 -5.18 -0.21 -26.76
N ILE A 141 -6.23 -0.21 -25.93
CA ILE A 141 -6.91 -1.38 -25.30
C ILE A 141 -7.36 -2.46 -26.33
N HIS A 142 -7.42 -2.11 -27.61
CA HIS A 142 -7.69 -3.04 -28.72
C HIS A 142 -6.48 -3.93 -29.10
N ILE A 143 -5.29 -3.64 -28.55
CA ILE A 143 -4.10 -4.49 -28.59
C ILE A 143 -4.10 -5.35 -27.31
N ASP A 144 -3.90 -4.72 -26.15
CA ASP A 144 -4.17 -5.28 -24.82
C ASP A 144 -4.28 -4.17 -23.76
N ASP A 145 -4.48 -4.56 -22.50
CA ASP A 145 -4.57 -3.65 -21.35
C ASP A 145 -3.21 -3.05 -20.91
N HIS A 146 -2.08 -3.47 -21.48
CA HIS A 146 -0.74 -3.32 -20.88
C HIS A 146 -0.29 -1.86 -20.79
N HIS A 147 -0.22 -1.15 -21.92
CA HIS A 147 0.26 0.24 -21.95
C HIS A 147 -0.63 1.15 -21.10
N THR A 148 -1.95 0.92 -21.13
CA THR A 148 -2.93 1.69 -20.34
C THR A 148 -2.73 1.45 -18.83
N ASN A 149 -2.54 0.19 -18.42
CA ASN A 149 -2.25 -0.16 -17.02
C ASN A 149 -0.91 0.41 -16.53
N GLU A 150 0.16 0.26 -17.31
CA GLU A 150 1.48 0.81 -16.99
C GLU A 150 1.43 2.34 -16.88
N ASP A 151 0.88 3.03 -17.87
CA ASP A 151 0.96 4.49 -17.94
C ASP A 151 0.10 5.18 -16.88
N VAL A 152 -1.01 4.55 -16.48
CA VAL A 152 -1.79 4.92 -15.29
C VAL A 152 -0.94 4.76 -14.03
N ALA A 153 -0.24 3.64 -13.84
CA ALA A 153 0.64 3.42 -12.69
C ALA A 153 1.82 4.41 -12.64
N LEU A 154 2.47 4.66 -13.78
CA LEU A 154 3.55 5.64 -13.92
C LEU A 154 3.06 7.06 -13.55
N ALA A 155 1.86 7.45 -14.01
CA ALA A 155 1.27 8.74 -13.68
C ALA A 155 0.88 8.85 -12.20
N ILE A 156 0.26 7.82 -11.62
CA ILE A 156 -0.09 7.76 -10.19
C ILE A 156 1.16 7.88 -9.31
N GLY A 157 2.20 7.07 -9.56
CA GLY A 157 3.43 7.16 -8.79
C GLY A 157 4.12 8.53 -8.92
N THR A 158 4.01 9.19 -10.08
CA THR A 158 4.50 10.57 -10.28
C THR A 158 3.67 11.60 -9.49
N ALA A 159 2.34 11.43 -9.43
CA ALA A 159 1.46 12.30 -8.64
C ALA A 159 1.73 12.13 -7.13
N LEU A 160 1.91 10.89 -6.66
CA LEU A 160 2.33 10.60 -5.29
C LEU A 160 3.68 11.25 -4.95
N LEU A 161 4.66 11.22 -5.87
CA LEU A 161 5.96 11.89 -5.70
C LEU A 161 5.81 13.41 -5.52
N GLN A 162 4.98 14.06 -6.35
CA GLN A 162 4.72 15.49 -6.25
C GLN A 162 4.04 15.85 -4.93
N ALA A 163 2.95 15.15 -4.59
CA ALA A 163 2.16 15.39 -3.38
C ALA A 163 2.96 15.18 -2.09
N LEU A 164 3.93 14.26 -2.10
CA LEU A 164 4.83 14.00 -0.97
C LEU A 164 5.86 15.12 -0.72
N GLY A 165 6.15 15.97 -1.71
CA GLY A 165 7.10 17.07 -1.61
C GLY A 165 8.46 16.64 -1.04
N ASP A 166 8.91 17.33 0.01
CA ASP A 166 10.19 17.07 0.69
C ASP A 166 10.15 15.93 1.73
N ARG A 167 9.00 15.25 1.88
CA ARG A 167 8.79 14.10 2.77
C ARG A 167 9.07 14.40 4.25
N LYS A 168 9.02 15.66 4.70
CA LYS A 168 9.18 16.03 6.11
C LYS A 168 7.94 15.73 6.94
N GLY A 169 8.14 15.46 8.23
CA GLY A 169 7.07 15.30 9.22
C GLY A 169 6.22 14.03 9.11
N ILE A 170 6.23 13.32 7.98
CA ILE A 170 5.45 12.09 7.80
C ILE A 170 6.00 10.89 8.59
N HIS A 171 5.17 9.86 8.80
CA HIS A 171 5.60 8.59 9.37
C HIS A 171 6.60 7.82 8.49
N ARG A 172 6.59 8.05 7.15
CA ARG A 172 7.46 7.45 6.12
C ARG A 172 7.29 5.94 5.91
N PHE A 173 7.06 5.17 6.96
CA PHE A 173 6.83 3.74 6.92
C PHE A 173 5.35 3.44 7.12
N GLY A 174 4.86 2.42 6.43
CA GLY A 174 3.51 1.90 6.60
C GLY A 174 3.49 0.38 6.48
N ASP A 175 2.65 -0.27 7.29
CA ASP A 175 2.51 -1.72 7.36
C ASP A 175 1.05 -2.08 7.63
N PHE A 176 0.45 -2.89 6.77
CA PHE A 176 -0.92 -3.34 6.94
C PHE A 176 -1.17 -4.72 6.34
N SER A 177 -2.09 -5.48 6.93
CA SER A 177 -2.56 -6.76 6.37
C SER A 177 -4.08 -6.72 6.23
N ALA A 178 -4.58 -6.88 5.01
CA ALA A 178 -6.01 -6.86 4.71
C ALA A 178 -6.48 -8.26 4.28
N PRO A 179 -7.53 -8.81 4.92
CA PRO A 179 -8.25 -9.96 4.40
C PRO A 179 -9.31 -9.56 3.38
N LEU A 180 -9.68 -10.50 2.52
CA LEU A 180 -10.96 -10.52 1.81
C LEU A 180 -11.37 -11.98 1.66
N ASP A 181 -12.43 -12.38 2.39
CA ASP A 181 -12.88 -13.76 2.56
C ASP A 181 -11.74 -14.73 2.92
N GLU A 182 -11.30 -15.59 1.99
CA GLU A 182 -10.21 -16.55 2.20
C GLU A 182 -8.83 -16.00 1.82
N ALA A 183 -8.76 -14.83 1.18
CA ALA A 183 -7.53 -14.14 0.87
C ALA A 183 -7.03 -13.28 2.05
N LEU A 184 -5.72 -13.22 2.20
CA LEU A 184 -5.03 -12.35 3.15
C LEU A 184 -3.72 -11.88 2.53
N VAL A 185 -3.59 -10.57 2.32
CA VAL A 185 -2.39 -9.95 1.78
C VAL A 185 -1.83 -8.94 2.76
N HIS A 186 -0.52 -8.95 2.91
CA HIS A 186 0.28 -8.07 3.76
C HIS A 186 1.10 -7.13 2.88
N VAL A 187 1.06 -5.83 3.15
CA VAL A 187 1.80 -4.80 2.44
C VAL A 187 2.59 -3.95 3.42
N ALA A 188 3.90 -3.85 3.20
CA ALA A 188 4.82 -3.01 3.96
C ALA A 188 5.60 -2.10 3.01
N LEU A 189 5.73 -0.81 3.34
CA LEU A 189 6.41 0.15 2.48
C LEU A 189 7.22 1.22 3.23
N ASP A 190 8.23 1.75 2.55
CA ASP A 190 9.08 2.87 2.94
C ASP A 190 9.02 3.92 1.81
N LEU A 191 8.60 5.14 2.14
CA LEU A 191 8.56 6.30 1.23
C LEU A 191 9.97 6.86 0.98
N SER A 192 10.81 6.00 0.42
CA SER A 192 12.24 5.94 0.74
C SER A 192 13.16 6.80 -0.13
N GLY A 193 12.65 7.24 -1.29
CA GLY A 193 13.40 7.81 -2.40
C GLY A 193 13.89 6.77 -3.41
N ARG A 194 13.94 5.49 -3.02
CA ARG A 194 14.57 4.39 -3.76
C ARG A 194 13.48 3.44 -4.31
N PRO A 195 13.29 3.37 -5.64
CA PRO A 195 12.30 2.46 -6.23
C PRO A 195 12.72 1.00 -5.98
N HIS A 196 11.81 0.21 -5.40
CA HIS A 196 11.98 -1.24 -5.27
C HIS A 196 10.61 -1.90 -5.09
N LEU A 197 10.36 -2.99 -5.81
CA LEU A 197 9.24 -3.89 -5.59
C LEU A 197 9.77 -5.26 -5.14
N SER A 198 9.07 -5.86 -4.19
CA SER A 198 9.13 -7.26 -3.83
C SER A 198 7.69 -7.76 -3.78
N PHE A 199 7.37 -8.75 -4.62
CA PHE A 199 6.01 -9.18 -4.91
C PHE A 199 6.00 -10.71 -4.97
N ASP A 200 5.06 -11.37 -4.30
CA ASP A 200 4.97 -12.83 -4.26
C ASP A 200 3.57 -13.41 -4.55
N LEU A 201 2.62 -12.58 -5.00
CA LEU A 201 1.23 -13.00 -5.19
C LEU A 201 1.11 -14.20 -6.14
N GLN A 202 0.36 -15.21 -5.71
CA GLN A 202 0.06 -16.42 -6.46
C GLN A 202 -1.38 -16.34 -6.97
N ILE A 203 -1.58 -15.61 -8.07
CA ILE A 203 -2.88 -15.37 -8.69
C ILE A 203 -3.19 -16.54 -9.66
N PRO A 204 -4.21 -17.40 -9.39
CA PRO A 204 -4.35 -18.69 -10.07
C PRO A 204 -5.18 -18.67 -11.37
N THR A 205 -5.73 -17.53 -11.79
CA THR A 205 -6.35 -17.34 -13.11
C THR A 205 -5.59 -16.29 -13.91
N GLN A 206 -5.54 -16.41 -15.24
CA GLN A 206 -4.87 -15.44 -16.13
C GLN A 206 -5.64 -14.11 -16.29
N ARG A 207 -6.95 -14.12 -15.97
CA ARG A 207 -7.86 -12.99 -16.15
C ARG A 207 -8.79 -12.87 -14.94
N VAL A 208 -9.21 -11.64 -14.64
CA VAL A 208 -10.35 -11.33 -13.76
C VAL A 208 -11.28 -10.37 -14.51
N GLY A 209 -12.49 -10.81 -14.85
CA GLY A 209 -13.27 -10.16 -15.90
C GLY A 209 -12.50 -10.21 -17.22
N THR A 210 -12.25 -9.05 -17.83
CA THR A 210 -11.37 -8.90 -19.00
C THR A 210 -9.91 -8.64 -18.66
N TYR A 211 -9.60 -8.19 -17.44
CA TYR A 211 -8.28 -7.66 -17.07
C TYR A 211 -7.25 -8.77 -16.86
N ASP A 212 -6.06 -8.63 -17.46
CA ASP A 212 -4.97 -9.60 -17.34
C ASP A 212 -4.27 -9.52 -15.99
N THR A 213 -4.15 -10.66 -15.31
CA THR A 213 -3.60 -10.70 -13.94
C THR A 213 -2.10 -10.47 -13.86
N GLN A 214 -1.35 -10.61 -14.96
CA GLN A 214 0.08 -10.26 -15.00
C GLN A 214 0.30 -8.75 -14.80
N LEU A 215 -0.71 -7.94 -15.15
CA LEU A 215 -0.65 -6.48 -15.08
C LEU A 215 -0.71 -5.93 -13.65
N VAL A 216 -1.09 -6.75 -12.66
CA VAL A 216 -1.09 -6.37 -11.24
C VAL A 216 0.34 -6.13 -10.74
N GLU A 217 1.27 -7.02 -11.07
CA GLU A 217 2.69 -6.85 -10.71
C GLU A 217 3.30 -5.66 -11.45
N HIS A 218 3.04 -5.54 -12.76
CA HIS A 218 3.46 -4.39 -13.56
C HIS A 218 2.91 -3.06 -13.02
N PHE A 219 1.66 -3.01 -12.57
CA PHE A 219 1.07 -1.81 -11.96
C PHE A 219 1.88 -1.36 -10.74
N PHE A 220 2.14 -2.27 -9.79
CA PHE A 220 2.95 -1.92 -8.62
C PHE A 220 4.41 -1.62 -8.98
N GLN A 221 4.99 -2.32 -9.97
CA GLN A 221 6.37 -2.08 -10.41
C GLN A 221 6.54 -0.70 -11.04
N SER A 222 5.61 -0.27 -11.90
CA SER A 222 5.65 1.06 -12.51
C SER A 222 5.30 2.16 -11.50
N LEU A 223 4.39 1.91 -10.55
CA LEU A 223 4.09 2.83 -9.45
C LEU A 223 5.31 3.08 -8.54
N VAL A 224 6.08 2.05 -8.15
CA VAL A 224 7.28 2.25 -7.32
C VAL A 224 8.38 2.98 -8.09
N ASN A 225 8.51 2.71 -9.39
CA ASN A 225 9.51 3.33 -10.26
C ASN A 225 9.34 4.85 -10.36
N THR A 226 8.10 5.36 -10.40
CA THR A 226 7.82 6.81 -10.47
C THR A 226 7.64 7.49 -9.11
N SER A 227 7.14 6.80 -8.10
CA SER A 227 7.04 7.36 -6.73
C SER A 227 8.37 7.40 -5.98
N GLY A 228 9.31 6.51 -6.30
CA GLY A 228 10.52 6.33 -5.49
C GLY A 228 10.16 5.85 -4.09
N MET A 229 9.35 4.79 -4.01
CA MET A 229 9.08 4.05 -2.77
C MET A 229 9.66 2.64 -2.85
N THR A 230 9.90 2.06 -1.68
CA THR A 230 10.25 0.66 -1.50
C THR A 230 9.00 -0.06 -1.01
N LEU A 231 8.52 -1.07 -1.72
CA LEU A 231 7.24 -1.74 -1.50
C LEU A 231 7.43 -3.27 -1.44
N HIS A 232 6.88 -3.89 -0.40
CA HIS A 232 6.75 -5.34 -0.28
C HIS A 232 5.27 -5.73 -0.27
N VAL A 233 4.86 -6.65 -1.14
CA VAL A 233 3.52 -7.22 -1.21
C VAL A 233 3.63 -8.73 -1.01
N ARG A 234 2.96 -9.26 0.02
CA ARG A 234 3.05 -10.67 0.42
C ARG A 234 1.70 -11.34 0.61
N GLN A 235 1.42 -12.39 -0.16
CA GLN A 235 0.25 -13.25 0.01
C GLN A 235 0.46 -14.21 1.18
N LEU A 236 -0.43 -14.17 2.16
CA LEU A 236 -0.43 -15.06 3.32
C LEU A 236 -1.49 -16.17 3.18
N ALA A 237 -2.60 -15.87 2.50
CA ALA A 237 -3.65 -16.81 2.10
C ALA A 237 -4.40 -16.30 0.86
N GLY A 238 -5.17 -17.17 0.21
CA GLY A 238 -6.07 -16.82 -0.90
C GLY A 238 -6.17 -17.89 -1.97
N LYS A 239 -7.31 -17.93 -2.66
CA LYS A 239 -7.60 -18.84 -3.78
C LYS A 239 -8.35 -18.15 -4.92
N ASN A 240 -9.23 -17.19 -4.64
CA ASN A 240 -9.90 -16.39 -5.66
C ASN A 240 -8.99 -15.24 -6.09
N SER A 241 -8.66 -15.18 -7.38
CA SER A 241 -7.84 -14.12 -7.99
C SER A 241 -8.38 -12.72 -7.69
N HIS A 242 -9.70 -12.51 -7.74
CA HIS A 242 -10.33 -11.24 -7.37
C HIS A 242 -10.01 -10.88 -5.91
N HIS A 243 -10.22 -11.83 -4.99
CA HIS A 243 -10.04 -11.61 -3.56
C HIS A 243 -8.57 -11.29 -3.22
N ILE A 244 -7.62 -11.97 -3.86
CA ILE A 244 -6.17 -11.72 -3.72
C ILE A 244 -5.80 -10.31 -4.18
N ILE A 245 -6.25 -9.89 -5.36
CA ILE A 245 -5.89 -8.57 -5.91
C ILE A 245 -6.58 -7.45 -5.12
N GLU A 246 -7.86 -7.60 -4.80
CA GLU A 246 -8.59 -6.58 -4.03
C GLU A 246 -8.08 -6.46 -2.59
N ALA A 247 -7.73 -7.57 -1.93
CA ALA A 247 -7.02 -7.55 -0.64
C ALA A 247 -5.65 -6.83 -0.75
N THR A 248 -4.94 -6.98 -1.88
CA THR A 248 -3.68 -6.29 -2.13
C THR A 248 -3.86 -4.78 -2.18
N PHE A 249 -4.82 -4.29 -2.99
CA PHE A 249 -5.10 -2.84 -3.06
C PHE A 249 -5.61 -2.29 -1.72
N LYS A 250 -6.42 -3.05 -0.98
CA LYS A 250 -6.88 -2.69 0.38
C LYS A 250 -5.74 -2.58 1.39
N ALA A 251 -4.78 -3.51 1.36
CA ALA A 251 -3.60 -3.46 2.21
C ALA A 251 -2.66 -2.30 1.83
N PHE A 252 -2.40 -2.13 0.53
CA PHE A 252 -1.58 -1.03 -0.01
C PHE A 252 -2.16 0.35 0.34
N ALA A 253 -3.47 0.55 0.19
CA ALA A 253 -4.13 1.80 0.53
C ALA A 253 -3.93 2.19 2.01
N ARG A 254 -4.09 1.21 2.92
CA ARG A 254 -3.91 1.40 4.36
C ARG A 254 -2.44 1.64 4.75
N ALA A 255 -1.51 0.87 4.19
CA ALA A 255 -0.08 1.07 4.42
C ALA A 255 0.41 2.42 3.87
N LEU A 256 -0.01 2.79 2.66
CA LEU A 256 0.35 4.08 2.05
C LEU A 256 -0.17 5.25 2.87
N ARG A 257 -1.44 5.18 3.32
CA ARG A 257 -2.04 6.19 4.21
C ARG A 257 -1.23 6.35 5.49
N GLN A 258 -0.91 5.25 6.18
CA GLN A 258 -0.12 5.31 7.40
C GLN A 258 1.24 5.99 7.15
N ALA A 259 1.89 5.68 6.03
CA ALA A 259 3.19 6.25 5.68
C ALA A 259 3.13 7.74 5.30
N THR A 260 2.02 8.20 4.70
CA THR A 260 1.78 9.60 4.30
C THR A 260 1.24 10.47 5.43
N GLU A 261 0.60 9.92 6.46
CA GLU A 261 0.12 10.64 7.64
C GLU A 261 1.27 11.31 8.43
N TYR A 262 0.97 12.43 9.09
CA TYR A 262 1.95 13.24 9.84
C TYR A 262 2.25 12.68 11.23
N ASP A 263 3.53 12.39 11.49
CA ASP A 263 4.06 12.02 12.79
C ASP A 263 4.13 13.25 13.72
N LEU A 264 3.10 13.43 14.55
CA LEU A 264 3.00 14.54 15.50
C LEU A 264 4.21 14.66 16.44
N ARG A 265 4.93 13.55 16.70
CA ARG A 265 6.14 13.56 17.57
C ARG A 265 7.40 13.96 16.81
N ARG A 266 7.38 13.97 15.48
CA ARG A 266 8.50 14.34 14.59
C ARG A 266 8.66 15.84 14.39
N GLN A 267 7.64 16.63 14.73
CA GLN A 267 7.66 18.11 14.68
C GLN A 267 8.19 18.67 13.33
N GLY A 268 7.74 18.07 12.21
CA GLY A 268 8.15 18.52 10.87
C GLY A 268 9.60 18.20 10.47
N THR A 269 10.35 17.42 11.24
CA THR A 269 11.71 16.99 10.84
C THR A 269 11.68 15.90 9.76
N ILE A 270 12.78 15.75 9.02
CA ILE A 270 12.91 14.70 7.99
C ILE A 270 13.02 13.31 8.65
N PRO A 271 12.25 12.29 8.23
CA PRO A 271 12.34 10.93 8.77
C PRO A 271 13.55 10.14 8.22
N SER A 272 14.75 10.72 8.27
CA SER A 272 15.99 10.13 7.73
C SER A 272 17.22 10.52 8.53
N SER A 273 17.98 9.53 9.01
CA SER A 273 19.28 9.74 9.67
C SER A 273 20.36 10.29 8.73
N LYS A 274 20.15 10.22 7.41
CA LYS A 274 21.00 10.85 6.39
C LYS A 274 20.65 12.34 6.14
N GLY A 275 19.66 12.88 6.85
CA GLY A 275 19.18 14.27 6.66
C GLY A 275 18.37 14.51 5.38
N VAL A 276 18.24 13.51 4.49
CA VAL A 276 17.57 13.63 3.19
C VAL A 276 16.78 12.37 2.83
N LEU A 277 15.70 12.56 2.06
CA LEU A 277 15.00 11.55 1.26
C LEU A 277 14.77 12.19 -0.12
N SER A 278 15.17 11.52 -1.20
CA SER A 278 15.09 12.07 -2.56
C SER A 278 14.96 10.94 -3.58
N ARG A 279 14.24 11.21 -4.67
CA ARG A 279 14.20 10.39 -5.89
C ARG A 279 14.99 11.12 -6.98
N THR A 280 16.32 11.06 -6.86
CA THR A 280 17.35 11.70 -7.70
C THR A 280 18.51 10.74 -7.86
#